data_AF-A0AAV5AL88-F1
#
_entry.id   AF-A0AAV5AL88-F1
#
_cell.length_a   1.000
_cell.length_b   1.000
_cell.length_c   1.000
_cell.angle_alpha   90.00
_cell.angle_beta   90.00
_cell.angle_gamma   90.00
#
_symmetry.space_group_name_H-M   'P 1'
#
loop_
_entity.id
_entity.type
_entity.pdbx_description
1 polymer ?
#
loop_
_entity_poly.entity_id
_entity_poly.type
_entity_poly.pdbx_seq_one_letter_code
_entity_poly.pdbx_strand_id
1 'polypeptide(L)'
;MLGFAIDIIRGKVEVYEPKFPDHLLAKHEQSIINELKTILAQSTDHRSPETERMLLPHCRGVLETIGHRWAYEAALARGVSQPIIDLFVASLFELDAAWYSESADISRWKRKNLLLERASALYGDLPNLLELLDVKSYVTAPIVSQQRWDKYTSRLPYYVTENESWNKLKAV
;
A
#
# COMPACT_ATOMS: atom_id res chain seq x y z
N MET A 1 19.38 4.38 -2.92
CA MET A 1 18.16 4.52 -2.10
C MET A 1 18.46 4.33 -0.61
N LEU A 2 19.13 3.24 -0.19
CA LEU A 2 19.49 3.00 1.23
C LEU A 2 20.36 4.10 1.87
N GLY A 3 21.38 4.62 1.16
CA GLY A 3 22.22 5.71 1.69
C GLY A 3 21.47 7.02 1.96
N PHE A 4 20.38 7.27 1.22
CA PHE A 4 19.56 8.47 1.40
C PHE A 4 18.79 8.45 2.72
N ALA A 5 18.25 7.29 3.11
CA ALA A 5 17.60 7.12 4.41
C ALA A 5 18.57 7.38 5.57
N ILE A 6 19.81 6.90 5.46
CA ILE A 6 20.85 7.13 6.47
C ILE A 6 21.19 8.63 6.56
N ASP A 7 21.32 9.33 5.43
CA ASP A 7 21.60 10.76 5.44
C ASP A 7 20.46 11.59 6.05
N ILE A 8 19.20 11.16 5.90
CA ILE A 8 18.04 11.72 6.62
C ILE A 8 18.17 11.51 8.13
N ILE A 9 18.44 10.27 8.58
CA ILE A 9 18.58 9.95 10.01
C ILE A 9 19.72 10.75 10.65
N ARG A 10 20.82 10.95 9.91
CA ARG A 10 21.97 11.76 10.32
C ARG A 10 21.72 13.28 10.29
N GLY A 11 20.57 13.73 9.79
CA GLY A 11 20.25 15.15 9.65
C GLY A 11 21.04 15.88 8.57
N LYS A 12 21.64 15.16 7.61
CA LYS A 12 22.30 15.79 6.45
C LYS A 12 21.32 16.17 5.34
N VAL A 13 20.19 15.47 5.30
CA VAL A 13 19.08 15.77 4.40
C VAL A 13 17.89 16.12 5.27
N GLU A 14 17.32 17.29 5.05
CA GLU A 14 16.10 17.73 5.71
C GLU A 14 14.88 17.16 4.99
N VAL A 15 13.94 16.64 5.78
CA VAL A 15 12.62 16.25 5.30
C VAL A 15 11.70 17.44 5.54
N TYR A 16 10.88 17.81 4.55
CA TYR A 16 9.93 18.92 4.70
C TYR A 16 9.05 18.74 5.93
N GLU A 17 8.85 19.82 6.68
CA GLU A 17 8.00 19.79 7.86
C GLU A 17 6.56 19.33 7.54
N PRO A 18 5.93 18.51 8.40
CA PRO A 18 4.54 18.10 8.23
C PRO A 18 3.59 19.30 8.19
N LYS A 19 2.74 19.36 7.16
CA LYS A 19 1.65 20.36 7.10
C LYS A 19 0.56 20.09 8.13
N PHE A 20 0.38 18.81 8.48
CA PHE A 20 -0.58 18.35 9.47
C PHE A 20 0.15 17.54 10.55
N PRO A 21 0.85 18.22 11.49
CA PRO A 21 1.69 17.55 12.49
C PRO A 21 0.90 16.64 13.43
N ASP A 22 -0.37 16.97 13.69
CA ASP A 22 -1.24 16.16 14.54
C ASP A 22 -1.82 14.92 13.84
N HIS A 23 -1.68 14.83 12.52
CA HIS A 23 -2.17 13.71 11.74
C HIS A 23 -1.35 12.45 12.03
N LEU A 24 -2.04 11.31 12.02
CA LEU A 24 -1.48 10.02 12.41
C LEU A 24 -0.24 9.64 11.59
N LEU A 25 -0.23 9.91 10.28
CA LEU A 25 0.94 9.63 9.42
C LEU A 25 2.16 10.51 9.76
N ALA A 26 1.94 11.76 10.17
CA ALA A 26 3.03 12.64 10.59
C ALA A 26 3.64 12.16 11.92
N LYS A 27 2.79 11.72 12.86
CA LYS A 27 3.23 11.11 14.12
C LYS A 27 4.01 9.81 13.89
N HIS A 28 3.56 8.98 12.93
CA HIS A 28 4.25 7.75 12.55
C HIS A 28 5.65 8.03 11.99
N GLU A 29 5.75 8.96 11.04
CA GLU A 29 7.04 9.41 10.48
C GLU A 29 8.01 9.90 11.55
N GLN A 30 7.54 10.81 12.40
CA GLN A 30 8.37 11.37 13.47
C GLN A 30 8.82 10.29 14.45
N SER A 31 7.94 9.37 14.83
CA SER A 31 8.28 8.28 15.74
C SER A 31 9.40 7.39 15.19
N ILE A 32 9.28 6.95 13.94
CA ILE A 32 10.28 6.07 13.30
C ILE A 32 11.62 6.81 13.14
N ILE A 33 11.60 8.06 12.71
CA ILE A 33 12.84 8.86 12.57
C ILE A 33 13.51 9.07 13.94
N ASN A 34 12.73 9.38 14.98
CA ASN A 34 13.25 9.61 16.33
C ASN A 34 13.82 8.34 16.97
N GLU A 35 13.18 7.18 16.75
CA GLU A 35 13.69 5.88 17.19
C GLU A 35 15.07 5.59 16.58
N LEU A 36 15.22 5.76 15.27
CA LEU A 36 16.49 5.52 14.58
C LEU A 36 17.57 6.55 14.93
N LYS A 37 17.19 7.81 15.16
CA LYS A 37 18.09 8.84 15.70
C LYS A 37 18.59 8.46 17.10
N THR A 38 17.74 7.85 17.92
CA THR A 38 18.11 7.36 19.25
C THR A 38 19.11 6.20 19.16
N ILE A 39 18.86 5.24 18.27
CA ILE A 39 19.81 4.13 18.00
C ILE A 39 21.15 4.67 17.52
N LEU A 40 21.14 5.64 16.60
CA LEU A 40 22.36 6.27 16.10
C LEU A 40 23.10 7.03 17.20
N ALA A 41 22.39 7.73 18.10
CA ALA A 41 22.99 8.46 19.22
C ALA A 41 23.63 7.54 20.27
N GLN A 42 23.13 6.31 20.41
CA GLN A 42 23.68 5.29 21.32
C GLN A 42 24.90 4.58 20.73
N SER A 43 25.21 4.77 19.44
CA SER A 43 26.36 4.13 18.82
C SER A 43 27.66 4.91 19.04
N THR A 44 28.73 4.19 19.38
CA THR A 44 30.06 4.77 19.64
C THR A 44 30.74 5.30 18.38
N ASP A 45 30.42 4.71 17.22
CA ASP A 45 30.83 5.21 15.91
C ASP A 45 29.67 5.11 14.92
N HIS A 46 29.20 6.28 14.48
CA HIS A 46 28.12 6.46 13.51
C HIS A 46 28.44 5.92 12.10
N ARG A 47 29.67 5.49 11.85
CA ARG A 47 30.13 4.84 10.61
C ARG A 47 30.62 3.41 10.85
N SER A 48 30.43 2.85 12.04
CA SER A 48 30.80 1.46 12.27
C SER A 48 29.91 0.51 11.46
N PRO A 49 30.47 -0.61 10.96
CA PRO A 49 29.68 -1.67 10.34
C PRO A 49 28.54 -2.17 11.24
N GLU A 50 28.70 -2.11 12.56
CA GLU A 50 27.69 -2.49 13.54
C GLU A 50 26.49 -1.53 13.52
N THR A 51 26.74 -0.21 13.53
CA THR A 51 25.68 0.80 13.40
C THR A 51 24.97 0.67 12.07
N GLU A 52 25.72 0.45 10.99
CA GLU A 52 25.14 0.27 9.66
C GLU A 52 24.23 -0.97 9.60
N ARG A 53 24.67 -2.12 10.16
CA ARG A 53 23.84 -3.34 10.25
C ARG A 53 22.55 -3.14 11.04
N MET A 54 22.57 -2.29 12.07
CA MET A 54 21.36 -1.96 12.83
C MET A 54 20.42 -1.06 12.04
N LEU A 55 20.92 -0.08 11.27
CA LEU A 55 20.08 0.90 10.57
C LEU A 55 19.55 0.41 9.21
N LEU A 56 20.32 -0.41 8.49
CA LEU A 56 19.99 -0.85 7.12
C LEU A 56 18.60 -1.50 7.00
N PRO A 57 18.16 -2.39 7.92
CA PRO A 57 16.83 -2.99 7.84
C PRO A 57 15.68 -1.96 7.87
N HIS A 58 15.88 -0.82 8.54
CA HIS A 58 14.84 0.19 8.74
C HIS A 58 14.81 1.25 7.63
N CYS A 59 15.87 1.35 6.82
CA CYS A 59 16.00 2.39 5.81
C CYS A 59 14.82 2.42 4.82
N ARG A 60 14.28 1.24 4.46
CA ARG A 60 13.09 1.16 3.61
C ARG A 60 11.85 1.71 4.30
N GLY A 61 11.60 1.28 5.54
CA GLY A 61 10.44 1.72 6.33
C GLY A 61 10.42 3.23 6.52
N VAL A 62 11.57 3.86 6.80
CA VAL A 62 11.70 5.33 6.90
C VAL A 62 11.24 6.02 5.63
N LEU A 63 11.73 5.58 4.47
CA LEU A 63 11.41 6.21 3.19
C LEU A 63 9.94 6.01 2.82
N GLU A 64 9.39 4.82 3.09
CA GLU A 64 7.98 4.52 2.87
C GLU A 64 7.10 5.42 3.76
N THR A 65 7.41 5.56 5.05
CA THR A 65 6.63 6.40 5.97
C THR A 65 6.66 7.88 5.58
N ILE A 66 7.82 8.42 5.20
CA ILE A 66 7.93 9.79 4.65
C ILE A 66 7.06 9.92 3.39
N GLY A 67 7.18 8.95 2.47
CA GLY A 67 6.40 8.91 1.24
C GLY A 67 4.89 8.84 1.49
N HIS A 68 4.45 8.10 2.49
CA HIS A 68 3.04 7.99 2.88
C HIS A 68 2.48 9.33 3.35
N ARG A 69 3.19 10.05 4.23
CA ARG A 69 2.76 11.39 4.65
C ARG A 69 2.74 12.35 3.46
N TRP A 70 3.77 12.34 2.61
CA TRP A 70 3.82 13.22 1.43
C TRP A 70 2.69 12.94 0.46
N ALA A 71 2.37 11.67 0.21
CA ALA A 71 1.26 11.28 -0.64
C ALA A 71 -0.07 11.76 -0.07
N TYR A 72 -0.28 11.63 1.25
CA TYR A 72 -1.47 12.14 1.93
C TYR A 72 -1.59 13.67 1.81
N GLU A 73 -0.53 14.42 2.10
CA GLU A 73 -0.54 15.88 2.02
C GLU A 73 -0.72 16.38 0.57
N ALA A 74 -0.12 15.69 -0.40
CA ALA A 74 -0.27 16.00 -1.81
C ALA A 74 -1.69 15.69 -2.30
N ALA A 75 -2.30 14.60 -1.84
CA ALA A 75 -3.68 14.24 -2.17
C ALA A 75 -4.66 15.31 -1.66
N LEU A 76 -4.50 15.77 -0.42
CA LEU A 76 -5.28 16.89 0.12
C LEU A 76 -5.07 18.17 -0.68
N ALA A 77 -3.83 18.55 -0.96
CA ALA A 77 -3.52 19.77 -1.72
C ALA A 77 -4.08 19.75 -3.15
N ARG A 78 -4.25 18.58 -3.75
CA ARG A 78 -4.84 18.39 -5.09
C ARG A 78 -6.35 18.18 -5.07
N GLY A 79 -6.99 18.20 -3.91
CA GLY A 79 -8.44 18.00 -3.79
C GLY A 79 -8.90 16.60 -4.17
N VAL A 80 -8.07 15.58 -3.92
CA VAL A 80 -8.50 14.17 -4.07
C VAL A 80 -9.68 13.91 -3.13
N SER A 81 -10.67 13.15 -3.61
CA SER A 81 -11.88 12.83 -2.85
C SER A 81 -11.56 12.16 -1.50
N GLN A 82 -12.17 12.66 -0.42
CA GLN A 82 -11.87 12.20 0.95
C GLN A 82 -12.03 10.69 1.14
N PRO A 83 -13.06 10.00 0.62
CA PRO A 83 -13.15 8.54 0.68
C PRO A 83 -11.93 7.80 0.13
N ILE A 84 -11.29 8.31 -0.94
CA ILE A 84 -10.06 7.72 -1.51
C ILE A 84 -8.89 7.91 -0.54
N ILE A 85 -8.78 9.10 0.05
CA ILE A 85 -7.75 9.41 1.05
C ILE A 85 -7.94 8.53 2.29
N ASP A 86 -9.17 8.35 2.76
CA ASP A 86 -9.47 7.50 3.91
C ASP A 86 -9.10 6.04 3.65
N LEU A 87 -9.41 5.51 2.46
CA LEU A 87 -9.02 4.15 2.06
C LEU A 87 -7.49 4.02 1.99
N PHE A 88 -6.81 5.02 1.42
CA PHE A 88 -5.35 5.06 1.39
C PHE A 88 -4.78 4.98 2.81
N VAL A 89 -5.19 5.88 3.72
CA VAL A 89 -4.71 5.91 5.11
C VAL A 89 -5.00 4.59 5.83
N ALA A 90 -6.21 4.04 5.70
CA ALA A 90 -6.58 2.77 6.33
C ALA A 90 -5.74 1.59 5.82
N SER A 91 -5.35 1.61 4.54
CA SER A 91 -4.50 0.57 3.94
C SER A 91 -3.08 0.56 4.51
N LEU A 92 -2.58 1.70 5.01
CA LEU A 92 -1.24 1.82 5.59
C LEU A 92 -1.14 1.19 6.98
N PHE A 93 -2.26 0.96 7.67
CA PHE A 93 -2.24 0.44 9.03
C PHE A 93 -1.73 -1.00 9.15
N GLU A 94 -1.75 -1.78 8.06
CA GLU A 94 -1.16 -3.13 8.05
C GLU A 94 0.34 -3.11 7.74
N LEU A 95 0.87 -2.02 7.19
CA LEU A 95 2.30 -1.90 6.90
C LEU A 95 3.15 -1.73 8.17
N ASP A 96 2.56 -1.18 9.24
CA ASP A 96 3.20 -1.08 10.55
C ASP A 96 2.20 -1.31 11.69
N ALA A 97 1.64 -2.52 11.70
CA ALA A 97 0.62 -2.95 12.66
C ALA A 97 1.01 -2.72 14.14
N ALA A 98 2.29 -2.87 14.48
CA ALA A 98 2.80 -2.73 15.83
C ALA A 98 2.73 -1.28 16.28
N TRP A 99 3.27 -0.36 15.47
CA TRP A 99 3.27 1.05 15.80
C TRP A 99 1.84 1.61 16.00
N TYR A 100 0.91 1.27 15.09
CA TYR A 100 -0.49 1.73 15.21
C TYR A 100 -1.22 1.15 16.43
N SER A 101 -0.85 -0.07 16.84
CA SER A 101 -1.43 -0.68 18.04
C SER A 101 -0.90 -0.02 19.32
N GLU A 102 0.39 0.29 19.37
CA GLU A 102 1.07 0.78 20.58
C GLU A 102 0.94 2.30 20.75
N SER A 103 1.01 3.05 19.64
CA SER A 103 1.09 4.52 19.67
C SER A 103 -0.22 5.22 19.34
N ALA A 104 -1.20 4.51 18.77
CA ALA A 104 -2.44 5.10 18.27
C ALA A 104 -3.73 4.40 18.69
N ASP A 105 -3.64 3.39 19.57
CA ASP A 105 -4.78 2.60 20.05
C ASP A 105 -5.67 2.07 18.90
N ILE A 106 -5.01 1.60 17.84
CA ILE A 106 -5.67 0.98 16.68
C ILE A 106 -5.42 -0.52 16.73
N SER A 107 -6.27 -1.20 17.49
CA SER A 107 -6.23 -2.66 17.62
C SER A 107 -6.34 -3.37 16.26
N ARG A 108 -5.85 -4.61 16.20
CA ARG A 108 -5.93 -5.45 14.99
C ARG A 108 -7.33 -5.52 14.38
N TRP A 109 -8.36 -5.66 15.21
CA TRP A 109 -9.74 -5.77 14.73
C TRP A 109 -10.26 -4.42 14.22
N LYS A 110 -9.91 -3.33 14.92
CA LYS A 110 -10.23 -1.96 14.51
C LYS A 110 -9.60 -1.61 13.14
N ARG A 111 -8.33 -1.98 12.91
CA ARG A 111 -7.65 -1.79 11.60
C ARG A 111 -8.39 -2.48 10.46
N LYS A 112 -8.73 -3.77 10.64
CA LYS A 112 -9.47 -4.56 9.64
C LYS A 112 -10.84 -3.96 9.31
N ASN A 113 -11.58 -3.55 10.34
CA ASN A 113 -12.90 -2.95 10.14
C ASN A 113 -12.82 -1.60 9.45
N LEU A 114 -11.86 -0.75 9.83
CA LEU A 114 -11.65 0.53 9.17
C LEU A 114 -11.35 0.32 7.69
N LEU A 115 -10.43 -0.58 7.34
CA LEU A 115 -10.11 -0.87 5.95
C LEU A 115 -11.34 -1.36 5.17
N LEU A 116 -12.11 -2.30 5.75
CA LEU A 116 -13.33 -2.82 5.12
C LEU A 116 -14.37 -1.73 4.93
N GLU A 117 -14.64 -0.92 5.94
CA GLU A 117 -15.60 0.19 5.90
C GLU A 117 -15.24 1.19 4.81
N ARG A 118 -13.97 1.64 4.74
CA ARG A 118 -13.52 2.59 3.72
C ARG A 118 -13.55 2.00 2.32
N ALA A 119 -13.20 0.71 2.16
CA ALA A 119 -13.29 0.02 0.88
C ALA A 119 -14.75 -0.12 0.42
N SER A 120 -15.66 -0.53 1.33
CA SER A 120 -17.09 -0.68 1.03
C SER A 120 -17.74 0.64 0.65
N ALA A 121 -17.35 1.76 1.28
CA ALA A 121 -17.85 3.08 0.94
C ALA A 121 -17.54 3.50 -0.52
N LEU A 122 -16.42 3.02 -1.08
CA LEU A 122 -16.00 3.31 -2.45
C LEU A 122 -16.50 2.29 -3.48
N TYR A 123 -16.92 1.10 -3.03
CA TYR A 123 -17.20 -0.02 -3.93
C TYR A 123 -18.27 0.32 -4.98
N GLY A 124 -19.32 1.03 -4.60
CA GLY A 124 -20.39 1.43 -5.52
C GLY A 124 -19.96 2.45 -6.58
N ASP A 125 -18.97 3.29 -6.26
CA ASP A 125 -18.47 4.35 -7.14
C ASP A 125 -17.22 3.93 -7.95
N LEU A 126 -16.73 2.71 -7.72
CA LEU A 126 -15.52 2.20 -8.36
C LEU A 126 -15.54 2.32 -9.90
N PRO A 127 -16.65 2.06 -10.61
CA PRO A 127 -16.70 2.29 -12.06
C PRO A 127 -16.36 3.73 -12.46
N ASN A 128 -16.88 4.73 -11.75
CA ASN A 128 -16.62 6.14 -12.04
C ASN A 128 -15.18 6.51 -11.70
N LEU A 129 -14.63 5.99 -10.60
CA LEU A 129 -13.24 6.22 -10.21
C LEU A 129 -12.26 5.66 -11.25
N LEU A 130 -12.58 4.52 -11.87
CA LEU A 130 -11.76 3.93 -12.93
C LEU A 130 -11.77 4.78 -14.21
N GLU A 131 -12.87 5.48 -14.52
CA GLU A 131 -12.92 6.42 -15.64
C GLU A 131 -11.92 7.58 -15.46
N LEU A 132 -11.74 8.05 -14.22
CA LEU A 132 -10.83 9.17 -13.91
C LEU A 132 -9.36 8.87 -14.20
N LEU A 133 -8.99 7.59 -14.29
CA LEU A 133 -7.61 7.19 -14.61
C LEU A 133 -7.26 7.42 -16.09
N ASP A 134 -8.27 7.55 -16.97
CA ASP A 134 -8.11 7.71 -18.43
C ASP A 134 -7.18 6.65 -19.07
N VAL A 135 -7.17 5.44 -18.52
CA VAL A 135 -6.27 4.35 -18.96
C VAL A 135 -6.89 3.44 -20.01
N LYS A 136 -8.16 3.62 -20.35
CA LYS A 136 -8.93 2.69 -21.21
C LYS A 136 -8.25 2.38 -22.54
N SER A 137 -7.59 3.36 -23.15
CA SER A 137 -6.87 3.23 -24.42
C SER A 137 -5.64 2.33 -24.32
N TYR A 138 -5.05 2.21 -23.13
CA TYR A 138 -3.85 1.41 -22.86
C TYR A 138 -4.17 -0.01 -22.39
N VAL A 139 -5.45 -0.31 -22.08
CA VAL A 139 -5.84 -1.64 -21.60
C VAL A 139 -5.93 -2.62 -22.77
N THR A 140 -4.99 -3.56 -22.80
CA THR A 140 -4.95 -4.67 -23.76
C THR A 140 -5.65 -5.93 -23.25
N ALA A 141 -5.88 -6.03 -21.94
CA ALA A 141 -6.50 -7.18 -21.31
C ALA A 141 -7.94 -7.38 -21.84
N PRO A 142 -8.31 -8.59 -22.32
CA PRO A 142 -9.63 -8.82 -22.90
C PRO A 142 -10.76 -8.84 -21.87
N ILE A 143 -10.45 -9.09 -20.58
CA ILE A 143 -11.43 -9.20 -19.50
C ILE A 143 -12.19 -7.90 -19.19
N VAL A 144 -11.71 -6.75 -19.67
CA VAL A 144 -12.29 -5.44 -19.33
C VAL A 144 -13.56 -5.10 -20.11
N SER A 145 -13.93 -5.89 -21.12
CA SER A 145 -15.23 -5.76 -21.77
C SER A 145 -15.76 -7.11 -22.21
N GLN A 146 -17.08 -7.30 -22.12
CA GLN A 146 -17.73 -8.54 -22.54
C GLN A 146 -17.38 -8.91 -23.99
N GLN A 147 -17.42 -7.92 -24.89
CA GLN A 147 -17.08 -8.13 -26.30
C GLN A 147 -15.65 -8.64 -26.51
N ARG A 148 -14.66 -8.06 -25.81
CA ARG A 148 -13.26 -8.50 -25.93
C ARG A 148 -13.06 -9.86 -25.27
N TRP A 149 -13.75 -10.09 -24.16
CA TRP A 149 -13.74 -11.37 -23.46
C TRP A 149 -14.28 -12.49 -24.34
N ASP A 150 -15.45 -12.32 -24.97
CA ASP A 150 -16.06 -13.32 -25.85
C ASP A 150 -15.19 -13.62 -27.08
N LYS A 151 -14.58 -12.58 -27.65
CA LYS A 151 -13.63 -12.73 -28.76
C LYS A 151 -12.36 -13.48 -28.33
N TYR A 152 -11.95 -13.34 -27.07
CA TYR A 152 -10.80 -14.04 -26.53
C TYR A 152 -11.13 -15.50 -26.23
N THR A 153 -12.22 -15.76 -25.51
CA THR A 153 -12.65 -17.10 -25.10
C THR A 153 -13.02 -17.98 -26.30
N SER A 154 -13.63 -17.42 -27.35
CA SER A 154 -13.92 -18.15 -28.60
C SER A 154 -12.67 -18.64 -29.35
N ARG A 155 -11.48 -18.11 -29.04
CA ARG A 155 -10.20 -18.53 -29.65
C ARG A 155 -9.44 -19.55 -28.79
N LEU A 156 -9.91 -19.85 -27.59
CA LEU A 156 -9.26 -20.82 -26.72
C LEU A 156 -9.61 -22.24 -27.17
N PRO A 157 -8.64 -23.19 -27.16
CA PRO A 157 -8.93 -24.59 -27.41
C PRO A 157 -9.81 -25.14 -26.28
N TYR A 158 -10.87 -25.86 -26.63
CA TYR A 158 -11.61 -26.68 -25.68
C TYR A 158 -11.09 -28.11 -25.73
N TYR A 159 -10.86 -28.70 -24.57
CA TYR A 159 -10.52 -30.12 -24.45
C TYR A 159 -11.75 -30.84 -23.91
N VAL A 160 -12.33 -31.72 -24.71
CA VAL A 160 -13.38 -32.62 -24.26
C VAL A 160 -12.68 -33.89 -23.79
N THR A 161 -12.83 -34.25 -22.52
CA THR A 161 -12.53 -35.61 -22.08
C THR A 161 -13.55 -36.54 -22.73
N GLU A 162 -13.12 -37.42 -23.63
CA GLU A 162 -13.91 -38.55 -24.12
C GLU A 162 -14.32 -39.42 -22.92
N ASN A 163 -15.49 -39.15 -22.35
CA ASN A 163 -16.20 -40.08 -21.51
C ASN A 163 -17.23 -40.79 -22.39
N GLU A 164 -16.73 -41.60 -23.34
CA GLU A 164 -17.52 -42.49 -24.20
C GLU A 164 -18.07 -43.73 -23.45
N SER A 165 -18.12 -43.69 -22.12
CA SER A 165 -18.45 -44.82 -21.25
C SER A 165 -19.74 -44.67 -20.43
N TRP A 166 -20.34 -43.48 -20.31
CA TRP A 166 -21.56 -43.30 -19.50
C TRP A 166 -22.88 -43.60 -20.23
N ASN A 167 -22.92 -43.53 -21.56
CA ASN A 167 -24.14 -43.84 -22.34
C ASN A 167 -24.30 -45.33 -22.70
N LYS A 168 -23.32 -46.19 -22.40
CA LYS A 168 -23.42 -47.65 -22.60
C LYS A 168 -23.95 -48.42 -21.38
N LEU A 169 -24.18 -47.77 -20.24
CA LEU A 169 -24.68 -48.41 -19.01
C LEU A 169 -26.19 -48.18 -18.73
N LYS A 170 -26.95 -47.61 -19.68
CA LYS A 170 -28.42 -47.49 -19.57
C LYS A 170 -29.19 -48.36 -20.57
N ALA A 171 -28.54 -49.33 -21.20
CA ALA A 171 -29.15 -50.22 -22.20
C ALA A 171 -28.80 -51.71 -21.97
N VAL A 172 -28.76 -52.14 -20.71
CA VAL A 172 -28.88 -53.54 -20.29
C VAL A 172 -29.80 -53.61 -19.08
#